data_AF-A0A7V0XRL5-F1
#
_entry.id   AF-A0A7V0XRL5-F1
#
_cell.length_a   1.000
_cell.length_b   1.000
_cell.length_c   1.000
_cell.angle_alpha   90.00
_cell.angle_beta   90.00
_cell.angle_gamma   90.00
#
_symmetry.space_group_name_H-M   'P 1'
#
loop_
_entity.id
_entity.type
_entity.pdbx_description
1 polymer ?
#
loop_
_entity_poly.entity_id
_entity_poly.type
_entity_poly.pdbx_seq_one_letter_code
_entity_poly.pdbx_strand_id
1 'polypeptide(L)'
;MIHGDCVSIGCYAMTDNKIEELYALADGAFRNGQKSISVHIFPFRMTDENMSKYGSSKFILFWDNLKQGYDYFEKKKITPDIRVINRQYVFN
;
A
#
# COMPACT_ATOMS: atom_id res chain seq x y z
N MET A 1 5.18 -3.93 -12.68
CA MET A 1 4.55 -4.03 -11.34
C MET A 1 3.29 -3.18 -11.25
N ILE A 2 3.28 -1.93 -11.73
CA ILE A 2 2.07 -1.13 -12.01
C ILE A 2 2.16 -0.70 -13.48
N HIS A 3 1.11 -0.85 -14.28
CA HIS A 3 1.14 -0.61 -15.73
C HIS A 3 -0.22 -0.13 -16.28
N GLY A 4 -0.22 0.41 -17.50
CA GLY A 4 -1.43 0.67 -18.30
C GLY A 4 -2.04 -0.60 -18.88
N ASP A 5 -3.15 -0.53 -19.61
CA ASP A 5 -3.88 -1.67 -20.17
C ASP A 5 -4.63 -2.55 -19.14
N CYS A 6 -5.64 -3.27 -19.61
CA CYS A 6 -6.56 -4.09 -18.81
C CYS A 6 -6.02 -5.50 -18.47
N VAL A 7 -4.85 -5.88 -18.98
CA VAL A 7 -4.34 -7.26 -18.86
C VAL A 7 -3.33 -7.38 -17.71
N SER A 8 -3.73 -7.96 -16.59
CA SER A 8 -2.81 -8.28 -15.49
C SER A 8 -2.35 -9.75 -15.53
N ILE A 9 -1.07 -9.97 -15.83
CA ILE A 9 -0.39 -11.27 -15.65
C ILE A 9 0.46 -11.17 -14.37
N GLY A 10 -0.18 -10.80 -13.26
CA GLY A 10 0.50 -10.62 -11.96
C GLY A 10 1.03 -9.21 -11.67
N CYS A 11 0.60 -8.18 -12.40
CA CYS A 11 0.88 -6.78 -12.09
C CYS A 11 -0.41 -6.00 -11.74
N TYR A 12 -0.26 -4.82 -11.12
CA TYR A 12 -1.37 -3.88 -10.89
C TYR A 12 -1.69 -3.15 -12.19
N ALA A 13 -2.66 -3.67 -12.93
CA ALA A 13 -3.22 -3.03 -14.10
C ALA A 13 -4.00 -1.78 -13.67
N MET A 14 -3.53 -0.63 -14.12
CA MET A 14 -4.22 0.64 -14.11
C MET A 14 -4.66 0.91 -15.55
N THR A 15 -5.76 1.64 -15.75
CA THR A 15 -6.08 2.10 -17.11
C THR A 15 -5.03 3.09 -17.60
N ASP A 16 -4.90 3.24 -18.92
CA ASP A 16 -3.86 4.09 -19.54
C ASP A 16 -3.85 5.51 -18.96
N ASN A 17 -5.02 6.14 -18.87
CA ASN A 17 -5.14 7.48 -18.31
C ASN A 17 -4.65 7.57 -16.85
N LYS A 18 -4.81 6.51 -16.07
CA LYS A 18 -4.40 6.49 -14.65
C LYS A 18 -2.92 6.21 -14.47
N ILE A 19 -2.35 5.37 -15.32
CA ILE A 19 -0.92 5.12 -15.25
C ILE A 19 -0.11 6.32 -15.72
N GLU A 20 -0.58 7.07 -16.72
CA GLU A 20 0.07 8.29 -17.20
C GLU A 20 0.18 9.35 -16.08
N GLU A 21 -0.91 9.56 -15.34
CA GLU A 21 -0.94 10.46 -14.18
C GLU A 21 0.08 10.04 -13.11
N LEU A 22 0.13 8.74 -12.79
CA LEU A 22 1.08 8.20 -11.81
C LEU A 22 2.53 8.33 -12.29
N TYR A 23 2.81 8.09 -13.58
CA TYR A 23 4.15 8.28 -14.14
C TYR A 23 4.59 9.74 -14.10
N ALA A 24 3.71 10.68 -14.41
CA ALA A 24 4.03 12.11 -14.35
C ALA A 24 4.37 12.56 -12.91
N LEU A 25 3.61 12.09 -11.92
CA LEU A 25 3.89 12.35 -10.51
C LEU A 25 5.21 11.70 -10.06
N ALA A 26 5.48 10.47 -10.50
CA ALA A 26 6.72 9.77 -10.18
C ALA A 26 7.95 10.46 -10.79
N ASP A 27 7.91 10.82 -12.07
CA ASP A 27 8.98 11.58 -12.75
C ASP A 27 9.23 12.91 -12.04
N GLY A 28 8.17 13.65 -11.68
CA GLY A 28 8.26 14.86 -10.88
C GLY A 28 8.95 14.62 -9.53
N ALA A 29 8.57 13.60 -8.78
CA ALA A 29 9.18 13.28 -7.49
C ALA A 29 10.69 12.94 -7.63
N PHE A 30 11.06 12.13 -8.62
CA PHE A 30 12.47 11.74 -8.84
C PHE A 30 13.32 12.93 -9.27
N ARG A 31 12.83 13.79 -10.19
CA ARG A 31 13.54 15.01 -10.60
C ARG A 31 13.77 15.99 -9.45
N ASN A 32 12.89 15.95 -8.45
CA ASN A 32 12.99 16.78 -7.23
C ASN A 32 13.70 16.07 -6.07
N GLY A 33 14.43 14.98 -6.34
CA GLY A 33 15.37 14.37 -5.39
C GLY A 33 14.80 13.27 -4.50
N GLN A 34 13.53 12.88 -4.67
CA GLN A 34 13.01 11.67 -4.02
C GLN A 34 13.71 10.44 -4.62
N LYS A 35 14.20 9.52 -3.78
CA LYS A 35 15.00 8.36 -4.23
C LYS A 35 14.19 7.12 -4.56
N SER A 36 12.99 7.02 -3.99
CA SER A 36 12.11 5.86 -4.11
C SER A 36 10.67 6.25 -3.80
N ILE A 37 9.72 5.49 -4.33
CA ILE A 37 8.30 5.63 -4.02
C ILE A 37 7.85 4.36 -3.31
N SER A 38 7.38 4.50 -2.07
CA SER A 38 6.85 3.37 -1.31
C SER A 38 5.43 3.05 -1.79
N VAL A 39 5.19 1.78 -2.10
CA VAL A 39 3.87 1.27 -2.51
C VAL A 39 3.37 0.34 -1.41
N HIS A 40 2.25 0.69 -0.78
CA HIS A 40 1.62 -0.13 0.25
C HIS A 40 0.30 -0.70 -0.29
N ILE A 41 0.10 -2.00 -0.12
CA ILE A 41 -1.12 -2.69 -0.55
C ILE A 41 -1.81 -3.27 0.68
N PHE A 42 -3.09 -2.97 0.80
CA PHE A 42 -3.95 -3.46 1.86
C PHE A 42 -5.14 -4.23 1.25
N PRO A 43 -5.68 -5.24 1.94
CA PRO A 43 -6.79 -6.05 1.42
C PRO A 43 -8.08 -5.24 1.23
N PHE A 44 -8.24 -4.17 2.00
CA PHE A 44 -9.35 -3.22 1.96
C PHE A 44 -8.93 -1.96 2.74
N ARG A 45 -9.78 -0.92 2.74
CA ARG A 45 -9.61 0.22 3.65
C ARG A 45 -9.76 -0.27 5.09
N MET A 46 -8.70 -0.25 5.88
CA MET A 46 -8.63 -0.94 7.18
C MET A 46 -9.33 -0.18 8.33
N THR A 47 -10.53 0.32 8.06
CA THR A 47 -11.42 0.89 9.08
C THR A 47 -11.86 -0.20 10.06
N ASP A 48 -12.20 0.19 11.28
CA ASP A 48 -12.62 -0.75 12.32
C ASP A 48 -13.89 -1.51 11.91
N GLU A 49 -14.78 -0.87 11.15
CA GLU A 49 -15.95 -1.51 10.55
C GLU A 49 -15.55 -2.65 9.59
N ASN A 50 -14.60 -2.42 8.68
CA ASN A 50 -14.15 -3.46 7.76
C ASN A 50 -13.38 -4.57 8.47
N MET A 51 -12.56 -4.24 9.46
CA MET A 51 -11.87 -5.24 10.28
C MET A 51 -12.86 -6.14 11.02
N SER A 52 -13.91 -5.56 11.59
CA SER A 52 -14.99 -6.32 12.24
C SER A 52 -15.75 -7.18 11.23
N LYS A 53 -16.14 -6.61 10.08
CA LYS A 53 -16.84 -7.31 9.00
C LYS A 53 -16.10 -8.56 8.50
N TYR A 54 -14.78 -8.50 8.42
CA TYR A 54 -13.94 -9.63 7.97
C TYR A 54 -13.23 -10.36 9.12
N GLY A 55 -13.68 -10.18 10.36
CA GLY A 55 -13.01 -10.69 11.57
C GLY A 55 -12.87 -12.22 11.66
N SER A 56 -13.70 -12.97 10.94
CA SER A 56 -13.63 -14.44 10.87
C SER A 56 -12.63 -14.99 9.85
N SER A 57 -11.91 -14.11 9.15
CA SER A 57 -10.91 -14.51 8.17
C SER A 57 -9.74 -15.27 8.81
N LYS A 58 -9.25 -16.31 8.12
CA LYS A 58 -8.01 -17.01 8.50
C LYS A 58 -6.76 -16.10 8.51
N PHE A 59 -6.86 -14.92 7.90
CA PHE A 59 -5.79 -13.93 7.83
C PHE A 59 -5.91 -12.80 8.86
N ILE A 60 -6.86 -12.89 9.81
CA ILE A 60 -7.15 -11.77 10.71
C ILE A 60 -5.92 -11.29 11.49
N LEU A 61 -5.11 -12.20 12.04
CA LEU A 61 -3.88 -11.84 12.76
C LEU A 61 -2.85 -11.12 11.87
N PHE A 62 -2.80 -11.49 10.59
CA PHE A 62 -1.95 -10.82 9.62
C PHE A 62 -2.48 -9.42 9.30
N TRP A 63 -3.79 -9.28 9.16
CA TRP A 63 -4.43 -7.99 8.92
C TRP A 63 -4.32 -7.06 10.14
N ASP A 64 -4.38 -7.57 11.37
CA ASP A 64 -4.13 -6.78 12.58
C ASP A 64 -2.71 -6.19 12.58
N ASN A 65 -1.73 -6.94 12.07
CA ASN A 65 -0.38 -6.41 11.91
C ASN A 65 -0.30 -5.35 10.79
N LEU A 66 -0.93 -5.59 9.63
CA LEU A 66 -1.00 -4.59 8.56
C LEU A 66 -1.71 -3.29 9.00
N LYS A 67 -2.75 -3.40 9.84
CA LYS A 67 -3.52 -2.26 10.34
C LYS A 67 -2.66 -1.26 11.10
N GLN A 68 -1.64 -1.72 11.82
CA GLN A 68 -0.72 -0.84 12.54
C GLN A 68 -0.02 0.16 11.60
N GLY A 69 0.46 -0.33 10.44
CA GLY A 69 1.06 0.52 9.41
C GLY A 69 0.03 1.41 8.71
N TYR A 70 -1.16 0.87 8.45
CA TYR A 70 -2.28 1.64 7.88
C TYR A 70 -2.65 2.82 8.77
N ASP A 71 -2.88 2.57 10.06
CA ASP A 71 -3.28 3.58 11.04
C ASP A 71 -2.17 4.61 11.28
N TYR A 72 -0.90 4.18 11.25
CA TYR A 72 0.24 5.11 11.30
C TYR A 72 0.17 6.13 10.16
N PHE A 73 0.01 5.66 8.93
CA PHE A 73 -0.09 6.53 7.76
C PHE A 73 -1.34 7.40 7.85
N GLU A 74 -2.50 6.84 8.20
CA GLU A 74 -3.74 7.61 8.28
C GLU A 74 -3.66 8.74 9.31
N LYS A 75 -2.97 8.51 10.43
CA LYS A 75 -2.78 9.53 11.49
C LYS A 75 -1.73 10.57 11.15
N LYS A 76 -0.57 10.15 10.63
CA LYS A 76 0.60 11.05 10.43
C LYS A 76 0.72 11.60 9.01
N LYS A 77 0.05 10.98 8.04
CA LYS A 77 0.18 11.22 6.60
C LYS A 77 1.63 11.10 6.09
N ILE A 78 2.41 10.25 6.77
CA ILE A 78 3.82 9.93 6.46
C ILE A 78 3.95 8.41 6.49
N THR A 79 4.66 7.83 5.53
CA THR A 79 4.92 6.39 5.51
C THR A 79 5.92 6.01 6.59
N PRO A 80 5.64 4.99 7.42
CA PRO A 80 6.60 4.50 8.43
C PRO A 80 7.82 3.84 7.78
N ASP A 81 8.92 3.72 8.52
CA ASP A 81 9.98 2.77 8.16
C ASP A 81 9.47 1.37 8.45
N ILE A 82 9.42 0.50 7.43
CA ILE A 82 8.83 -0.83 7.54
C ILE A 82 9.94 -1.88 7.43
N ARG A 83 9.99 -2.79 8.41
CA ARG A 83 10.87 -3.96 8.39
C ARG A 83 10.07 -5.22 8.65
N VAL A 84 10.65 -6.36 8.25
CA VAL A 84 10.09 -7.68 8.57
C VAL A 84 11.00 -8.36 9.58
N ILE A 85 10.46 -8.63 10.77
CA ILE A 85 11.16 -9.33 11.85
C ILE A 85 10.26 -10.49 12.29
N ASN A 86 10.80 -11.71 12.36
CA ASN A 86 10.05 -12.90 12.77
C ASN A 86 8.70 -13.07 12.01
N ARG A 87 8.70 -12.79 10.71
CA ARG A 87 7.52 -12.83 9.81
C ARG A 87 6.42 -11.82 10.16
N GLN A 88 6.72 -10.79 10.93
CA GLN A 88 5.81 -9.68 11.22
C GLN A 88 6.37 -8.37 10.69
N TYR A 89 5.49 -7.49 10.23
CA TYR A 89 5.84 -6.11 9.93
C TYR A 89 6.04 -5.33 11.22
N VAL A 90 7.15 -4.60 11.29
CA VAL A 90 7.50 -3.68 12.36
C VAL A 90 7.55 -2.28 11.76
N PHE A 91 6.90 -1.33 12.43
CA PHE A 91 6.73 0.04 11.97
C PHE A 91 7.46 1.00 12.93
N ASN A 92 8.38 1.82 12.40
CA ASN A 92 9.08 2.86 13.14
C ASN A 92 8.73 4.26 12.63
#